data_AF-A0A938LP80-F1
#
_entry.id   AF-A0A938LP80-F1
#
_cell.length_a   1.000
_cell.length_b   1.000
_cell.length_c   1.000
_cell.angle_alpha   90.00
_cell.angle_beta   90.00
_cell.angle_gamma   90.00
#
_symmetry.space_group_name_H-M   'P 1'
#
loop_
_entity.id
_entity.type
_entity.pdbx_description
1 polymer ?
#
loop_
_entity_poly.entity_id
_entity_poly.type
_entity_poly.pdbx_seq_one_letter_code
_entity_poly.pdbx_strand_id
1 'polypeptide(L)'
;LATCGWVLGPPKDRALFDNLLPKEMPMSCINRNVGFAPVETGFARVEGRPQWAIPWLEDDPALIIPQLWVGRMRRDAADALAYGCTGLLGIHWRTRVLGPNVSALAKAAWDQKGWNPYLGRKIEIPDPKTTEGREGGAAAAFPSNAIADTERDSLYQTVTYNMAAYRLNVPNGTYTVRLQFCEPHYNEIGKRVFGVTLQGRKAIDKLDLFATVGKDRALDYTFPGIEVANGLLDIQFDSLVEFPCLAALVVEGQGLTRKINCGGPAFEDYEADLPQSNEDKRPRDLPAEDFYIDWARAEFGREVAAPAAQLFTKLDGGPDLGIGKRRETYLPRPSTWVHGPGGIRPDSRPWDQVRQEYAFVDDLAALRSRVRGAGNLERFDYWLNTMRYLKAVGQVNCTWGRFNAALDKVKKEPDKDRHRQLARATLLPIRQELIEQVREVHRSLLASITTTGGMGTVANWQQHLLPSLLDQPGKELAEILGEPLPPEAGPSDTYDGPPRLIVPTVRTSLMTGEDLRLKVIALGAQKPRASDLYWRPLGQGPFEKVPLEHVARSVYSVQLPAAQIGESDIEYYVQASVGTGTIRFPASAPAVSQAVVILTRN
;
A
#
# COMPACT_ATOMS: atom_id res chain seq x y z
N LEU A 1 -5.72 6.74 -24.88
CA LEU A 1 -5.05 5.79 -23.96
C LEU A 1 -5.95 4.57 -23.77
N ALA A 2 -5.46 3.36 -24.08
CA ALA A 2 -6.19 2.13 -23.78
C ALA A 2 -5.78 1.63 -22.39
N THR A 3 -6.55 2.01 -21.37
CA THR A 3 -6.31 1.57 -19.99
C THR A 3 -6.97 0.22 -19.77
N CYS A 4 -6.19 -0.86 -19.81
CA CYS A 4 -6.68 -2.24 -19.80
C CYS A 4 -6.96 -2.79 -18.39
N GLY A 5 -6.99 -1.92 -17.37
CA GLY A 5 -7.07 -2.31 -15.98
C GLY A 5 -5.79 -2.99 -15.52
N TRP A 6 -5.90 -4.19 -14.96
CA TRP A 6 -4.84 -4.92 -14.24
C TRP A 6 -3.82 -5.66 -15.13
N VAL A 7 -4.03 -5.72 -16.44
CA VAL A 7 -3.38 -6.65 -17.38
C VAL A 7 -3.61 -6.13 -18.81
N LEU A 8 -2.80 -6.54 -19.81
CA LEU A 8 -2.85 -6.01 -21.19
C LEU A 8 -4.06 -6.44 -22.04
N GLY A 9 -5.10 -6.99 -21.41
CA GLY A 9 -6.29 -7.51 -22.06
C GLY A 9 -7.09 -8.40 -21.11
N PRO A 10 -8.35 -8.71 -21.45
CA PRO A 10 -9.18 -9.58 -20.62
C PRO A 10 -8.53 -10.94 -20.40
N PRO A 11 -8.80 -11.62 -19.27
CA PRO A 11 -8.17 -12.91 -18.95
C PRO A 11 -8.29 -13.99 -20.03
N LYS A 12 -9.43 -14.02 -20.75
CA LYS A 12 -9.72 -15.02 -21.79
C LYS A 12 -9.05 -14.72 -23.13
N ASP A 13 -8.66 -13.48 -23.36
CA ASP A 13 -7.97 -13.04 -24.59
C ASP A 13 -7.08 -11.84 -24.26
N ARG A 14 -5.81 -12.13 -23.96
CA ARG A 14 -4.83 -11.11 -23.64
C ARG A 14 -4.48 -10.20 -24.82
N ALA A 15 -4.75 -10.63 -26.05
CA ALA A 15 -4.43 -9.88 -27.27
C ALA A 15 -5.63 -9.06 -27.79
N LEU A 16 -6.83 -9.22 -27.23
CA LEU A 16 -8.07 -8.60 -27.72
C LEU A 16 -7.92 -7.11 -28.03
N PHE A 17 -7.42 -6.33 -27.07
CA PHE A 17 -7.29 -4.89 -27.24
C PHE A 17 -6.18 -4.51 -28.23
N ASP A 18 -5.14 -5.33 -28.34
CA ASP A 18 -4.12 -5.08 -29.35
C ASP A 18 -4.64 -5.31 -30.78
N ASN A 19 -5.49 -6.32 -30.95
CA ASN A 19 -6.12 -6.67 -32.22
C ASN A 19 -7.19 -5.68 -32.65
N LEU A 20 -7.93 -5.09 -31.71
CA LEU A 20 -9.11 -4.26 -32.01
C LEU A 20 -8.86 -2.75 -32.02
N LEU A 21 -7.94 -2.24 -31.21
CA LEU A 21 -7.76 -0.79 -31.02
C LEU A 21 -6.76 -0.19 -32.02
N PRO A 22 -6.99 1.05 -32.51
CA PRO A 22 -6.08 1.73 -33.43
C PRO A 22 -4.64 1.79 -32.90
N LYS A 23 -3.64 1.49 -33.73
CA LYS A 23 -2.24 1.29 -33.30
C LYS A 23 -1.58 2.56 -32.76
N GLU A 24 -2.09 3.74 -33.09
CA GLU A 24 -1.68 5.02 -32.51
C GLU A 24 -2.07 5.18 -31.03
N MET A 25 -3.06 4.41 -30.55
CA MET A 25 -3.49 4.46 -29.15
C MET A 25 -2.47 3.74 -28.27
N PRO A 26 -1.90 4.38 -27.23
CA PRO A 26 -0.97 3.70 -26.33
C PRO A 26 -1.66 2.57 -25.57
N MET A 27 -1.01 1.41 -25.52
CA MET A 27 -1.42 0.28 -24.69
C MET A 27 -0.95 0.47 -23.26
N SER A 28 -1.80 0.24 -22.27
CA SER A 28 -1.43 0.45 -20.87
C SER A 28 -2.16 -0.47 -19.89
N CYS A 29 -1.51 -0.78 -18.78
CA CYS A 29 -2.12 -1.47 -17.64
C CYS A 29 -1.43 -1.08 -16.33
N ILE A 30 -2.17 -1.20 -15.23
CA ILE A 30 -1.67 -0.99 -13.87
C ILE A 30 -0.97 -2.24 -13.35
N ASN A 31 -0.01 -2.07 -12.43
CA ASN A 31 0.55 -3.22 -11.70
C ASN A 31 -0.55 -3.98 -10.96
N ARG A 32 -0.48 -5.30 -11.01
CA ARG A 32 -1.37 -6.19 -10.24
C ARG A 32 -1.12 -6.07 -8.74
N ASN A 33 -2.06 -6.64 -7.98
CA ASN A 33 -1.95 -6.75 -6.53
C ASN A 33 -1.78 -5.39 -5.87
N VAL A 34 -2.59 -4.38 -6.22
CA VAL A 34 -2.50 -3.02 -5.66
C VAL A 34 -1.07 -2.45 -5.66
N GLY A 35 -0.39 -2.59 -6.82
CA GLY A 35 0.97 -2.10 -7.02
C GLY A 35 2.07 -3.12 -6.81
N PHE A 36 1.82 -4.06 -5.95
CA PHE A 36 2.88 -4.92 -5.45
C PHE A 36 3.48 -5.85 -6.50
N ALA A 37 2.72 -6.28 -7.50
CA ALA A 37 3.28 -7.06 -8.59
C ALA A 37 4.25 -6.23 -9.44
N PRO A 38 5.30 -6.82 -10.03
CA PRO A 38 6.16 -6.16 -11.01
C PRO A 38 5.38 -5.65 -12.23
N VAL A 39 6.04 -4.84 -13.05
CA VAL A 39 5.49 -4.40 -14.35
C VAL A 39 5.18 -5.62 -15.21
N GLU A 40 4.06 -5.57 -15.93
CA GLU A 40 3.57 -6.66 -16.77
C GLU A 40 4.58 -7.02 -17.86
N THR A 41 5.13 -8.22 -17.80
CA THR A 41 6.14 -8.70 -18.75
C THR A 41 5.59 -8.88 -20.16
N GLY A 42 4.26 -9.01 -20.29
CA GLY A 42 3.57 -9.02 -21.58
C GLY A 42 3.84 -7.80 -22.45
N PHE A 43 4.25 -6.65 -21.87
CA PHE A 43 4.65 -5.48 -22.66
C PHE A 43 5.77 -5.81 -23.66
N ALA A 44 6.72 -6.69 -23.31
CA ALA A 44 7.81 -7.05 -24.21
C ALA A 44 7.38 -7.80 -25.48
N ARG A 45 6.10 -8.21 -25.56
CA ARG A 45 5.51 -8.90 -26.72
C ARG A 45 4.54 -8.02 -27.53
N VAL A 46 4.32 -6.77 -27.09
CA VAL A 46 3.48 -5.83 -27.83
C VAL A 46 4.34 -5.14 -28.88
N GLU A 47 3.89 -5.12 -30.12
CA GLU A 47 4.63 -4.54 -31.25
C GLU A 47 3.78 -3.50 -31.99
N GLY A 48 4.45 -2.54 -32.65
CA GLY A 48 3.81 -1.60 -33.57
C GLY A 48 2.93 -0.52 -32.94
N ARG A 49 3.04 -0.26 -31.63
CA ARG A 49 2.32 0.83 -30.94
C ARG A 49 3.06 1.38 -29.71
N PRO A 50 2.72 2.59 -29.24
CA PRO A 50 3.21 3.08 -27.95
C PRO A 50 2.69 2.25 -26.78
N GLN A 51 3.48 2.17 -25.70
CA GLN A 51 3.15 1.39 -24.51
C GLN A 51 3.47 2.18 -23.25
N TRP A 52 2.49 2.34 -22.37
CA TRP A 52 2.64 3.10 -21.12
C TRP A 52 2.39 2.19 -19.93
N ALA A 53 3.42 1.97 -19.11
CA ALA A 53 3.23 1.26 -17.84
C ALA A 53 2.58 2.22 -16.83
N ILE A 54 1.72 1.69 -15.95
CA ILE A 54 1.09 2.48 -14.91
C ILE A 54 1.51 2.00 -13.51
N PRO A 55 2.70 2.41 -13.01
CA PRO A 55 3.10 2.12 -11.64
C PRO A 55 2.14 2.62 -10.57
N TRP A 56 1.79 1.73 -9.65
CA TRP A 56 1.00 2.08 -8.46
C TRP A 56 1.92 2.63 -7.39
N LEU A 57 1.73 3.90 -7.02
CA LEU A 57 2.69 4.61 -6.20
C LEU A 57 2.54 4.34 -4.69
N GLU A 58 1.57 3.50 -4.30
CA GLU A 58 1.06 3.43 -2.93
C GLU A 58 0.48 2.06 -2.51
N ASP A 59 0.51 1.76 -1.20
CA ASP A 59 -0.08 0.60 -0.53
C ASP A 59 -1.50 0.94 -0.07
N ASP A 60 -2.48 0.62 -0.89
CA ASP A 60 -3.90 0.82 -0.60
C ASP A 60 -4.34 0.15 0.72
N PRO A 61 -3.99 -1.12 1.00
CA PRO A 61 -4.26 -1.72 2.30
C PRO A 61 -3.76 -0.88 3.50
N ALA A 62 -2.55 -0.31 3.43
CA ALA A 62 -1.97 0.51 4.49
C ALA A 62 -2.12 2.02 4.24
N LEU A 63 -3.26 2.46 3.68
CA LEU A 63 -3.52 3.83 3.22
C LEU A 63 -3.19 4.95 4.22
N ILE A 64 -3.25 4.70 5.52
CA ILE A 64 -3.08 5.76 6.53
C ILE A 64 -1.63 6.01 6.93
N ILE A 65 -0.65 5.21 6.48
CA ILE A 65 0.77 5.34 6.86
C ILE A 65 1.65 5.88 5.72
N PRO A 66 2.82 6.49 6.03
CA PRO A 66 3.83 6.80 5.02
C PRO A 66 4.30 5.56 4.25
N GLN A 67 4.69 5.76 2.98
CA GLN A 67 5.08 4.69 2.06
C GLN A 67 6.26 5.13 1.21
N LEU A 68 7.41 4.55 1.52
CA LEU A 68 8.68 4.81 0.86
C LEU A 68 8.94 3.67 -0.12
N TRP A 69 8.76 3.93 -1.41
CA TRP A 69 8.93 2.95 -2.49
C TRP A 69 9.77 3.49 -3.66
N VAL A 70 10.78 4.31 -3.38
CA VAL A 70 11.67 4.89 -4.39
C VAL A 70 12.39 3.81 -5.18
N GLY A 71 12.99 2.82 -4.51
CA GLY A 71 13.68 1.70 -5.14
C GLY A 71 12.75 0.88 -6.03
N ARG A 72 11.50 0.73 -5.59
CA ARG A 72 10.44 0.07 -6.36
C ARG A 72 10.03 0.87 -7.60
N MET A 73 9.83 2.19 -7.46
CA MET A 73 9.48 3.06 -8.59
C MET A 73 10.59 3.09 -9.64
N ARG A 74 11.86 3.09 -9.19
CA ARG A 74 13.02 2.91 -10.07
C ARG A 74 12.99 1.57 -10.78
N ARG A 75 12.68 0.49 -10.05
CA ARG A 75 12.57 -0.84 -10.66
C ARG A 75 11.45 -0.90 -11.70
N ASP A 76 10.28 -0.39 -11.38
CA ASP A 76 9.11 -0.38 -12.26
C ASP A 76 9.41 0.45 -13.53
N ALA A 77 10.05 1.61 -13.40
CA ALA A 77 10.49 2.41 -14.56
C ALA A 77 11.56 1.72 -15.41
N ALA A 78 12.50 1.01 -14.78
CA ALA A 78 13.55 0.27 -15.47
C ALA A 78 12.99 -0.90 -16.27
N ASP A 79 12.10 -1.69 -15.66
CA ASP A 79 11.45 -2.82 -16.33
C ASP A 79 10.50 -2.35 -17.43
N ALA A 80 9.74 -1.28 -17.21
CA ALA A 80 8.90 -0.69 -18.25
C ALA A 80 9.73 -0.33 -19.50
N LEU A 81 10.85 0.39 -19.32
CA LEU A 81 11.74 0.74 -20.43
C LEU A 81 12.32 -0.52 -21.10
N ALA A 82 12.76 -1.50 -20.32
CA ALA A 82 13.30 -2.75 -20.85
C ALA A 82 12.28 -3.58 -21.64
N TYR A 83 10.99 -3.48 -21.31
CA TYR A 83 9.88 -4.14 -22.01
C TYR A 83 9.33 -3.32 -23.18
N GLY A 84 9.98 -2.21 -23.56
CA GLY A 84 9.59 -1.40 -24.71
C GLY A 84 8.57 -0.30 -24.43
N CYS A 85 8.22 -0.06 -23.16
CA CYS A 85 7.35 1.07 -22.82
C CYS A 85 8.01 2.41 -23.15
N THR A 86 7.24 3.29 -23.77
CA THR A 86 7.63 4.64 -24.18
C THR A 86 7.05 5.73 -23.27
N GLY A 87 6.28 5.35 -22.26
CA GLY A 87 5.71 6.28 -21.29
C GLY A 87 5.41 5.63 -19.94
N LEU A 88 5.20 6.48 -18.95
CA LEU A 88 4.87 6.11 -17.57
C LEU A 88 3.70 6.96 -17.10
N LEU A 89 2.77 6.36 -16.37
CA LEU A 89 1.72 7.04 -15.61
C LEU A 89 1.75 6.55 -14.16
N GLY A 90 1.53 7.42 -13.19
CA GLY A 90 1.39 7.01 -11.79
C GLY A 90 -0.08 6.93 -11.40
N ILE A 91 -0.51 5.84 -10.75
CA ILE A 91 -1.80 5.80 -10.05
C ILE A 91 -1.59 6.03 -8.55
N HIS A 92 -2.35 6.98 -8.00
CA HIS A 92 -2.35 7.31 -6.58
C HIS A 92 -3.58 8.14 -6.16
N TRP A 93 -3.90 8.10 -4.87
CA TRP A 93 -4.97 8.85 -4.22
C TRP A 93 -4.41 9.93 -3.29
N ARG A 94 -3.30 9.65 -2.60
CA ARG A 94 -2.62 10.59 -1.71
C ARG A 94 -1.57 11.40 -2.47
N THR A 95 -1.26 12.61 -1.99
CA THR A 95 -0.38 13.53 -2.73
C THR A 95 0.95 13.74 -2.02
N ARG A 96 0.99 14.53 -0.95
CA ARG A 96 2.27 14.95 -0.34
C ARG A 96 3.11 13.79 0.20
N VAL A 97 2.49 12.79 0.84
CA VAL A 97 3.22 11.66 1.45
C VAL A 97 3.89 10.77 0.40
N LEU A 98 3.37 10.77 -0.84
CA LEU A 98 3.93 10.02 -1.97
C LEU A 98 4.96 10.84 -2.76
N GLY A 99 5.32 12.04 -2.30
CA GLY A 99 6.27 12.93 -2.97
C GLY A 99 7.57 12.23 -3.41
N PRO A 100 8.22 11.39 -2.58
CA PRO A 100 9.39 10.62 -2.98
C PRO A 100 9.11 9.68 -4.16
N ASN A 101 8.01 8.91 -4.09
CA ASN A 101 7.64 7.93 -5.11
C ASN A 101 7.31 8.61 -6.45
N VAL A 102 6.51 9.68 -6.41
CA VAL A 102 6.17 10.51 -7.59
C VAL A 102 7.44 11.09 -8.21
N SER A 103 8.33 11.66 -7.39
CA SER A 103 9.57 12.29 -7.87
C SER A 103 10.55 11.27 -8.46
N ALA A 104 10.65 10.08 -7.85
CA ALA A 104 11.49 9.00 -8.34
C ALA A 104 11.00 8.48 -9.71
N LEU A 105 9.70 8.25 -9.86
CA LEU A 105 9.12 7.82 -11.13
C LEU A 105 9.28 8.90 -12.22
N ALA A 106 9.01 10.16 -11.88
CA ALA A 106 9.17 11.28 -12.80
C ALA A 106 10.63 11.45 -13.25
N LYS A 107 11.61 11.37 -12.34
CA LYS A 107 13.04 11.43 -12.68
C LYS A 107 13.46 10.26 -13.56
N ALA A 108 12.98 9.05 -13.27
CA ALA A 108 13.27 7.85 -14.04
C ALA A 108 12.66 7.84 -15.45
N ALA A 109 11.61 8.63 -15.70
CA ALA A 109 11.07 8.85 -17.04
C ALA A 109 12.03 9.65 -17.93
N TRP A 110 12.86 10.52 -17.34
CA TRP A 110 13.82 11.35 -18.08
C TRP A 110 15.21 10.73 -18.16
N ASP A 111 15.71 10.16 -17.06
CA ASP A 111 17.07 9.61 -17.01
C ASP A 111 17.19 8.40 -16.07
N GLN A 112 17.76 7.32 -16.62
CA GLN A 112 18.06 6.09 -15.90
C GLN A 112 19.56 5.80 -15.75
N LYS A 113 20.42 6.71 -16.24
CA LYS A 113 21.88 6.54 -16.18
C LYS A 113 22.39 6.65 -14.74
N GLY A 114 23.42 5.88 -14.43
CA GLY A 114 24.11 5.91 -13.13
C GLY A 114 23.42 5.13 -12.00
N TRP A 115 22.13 4.81 -12.11
CA TRP A 115 21.41 4.05 -11.08
C TRP A 115 20.71 2.78 -11.59
N ASN A 116 20.38 2.67 -12.88
CA ASN A 116 19.77 1.46 -13.45
C ASN A 116 20.88 0.47 -13.91
N PRO A 117 21.11 -0.66 -13.23
CA PRO A 117 22.12 -1.64 -13.62
C PRO A 117 21.75 -2.43 -14.88
N TYR A 118 20.50 -2.33 -15.34
CA TYR A 118 19.96 -3.05 -16.49
C TYR A 118 19.78 -2.18 -17.73
N LEU A 119 20.17 -0.90 -17.67
CA LEU A 119 19.96 0.03 -18.78
C LEU A 119 20.62 -0.49 -20.07
N GLY A 120 19.83 -0.58 -21.14
CA GLY A 120 20.28 -1.07 -22.45
C GLY A 120 20.52 -2.59 -22.54
N ARG A 121 20.27 -3.35 -21.46
CA ARG A 121 20.36 -4.80 -21.48
C ARG A 121 19.03 -5.40 -21.91
N LYS A 122 19.08 -6.45 -22.73
CA LYS A 122 17.92 -7.28 -23.02
C LYS A 122 17.56 -8.06 -21.77
N ILE A 123 16.32 -7.94 -21.30
CA ILE A 123 15.80 -8.74 -20.19
C ILE A 123 15.15 -9.99 -20.76
N GLU A 124 15.68 -11.15 -20.39
CA GLU A 124 15.05 -12.42 -20.70
C GLU A 124 13.85 -12.62 -19.77
N ILE A 125 12.67 -12.73 -20.37
CA ILE A 125 11.43 -13.03 -19.68
C ILE A 125 11.21 -14.54 -19.85
N PRO A 126 11.24 -15.33 -18.77
CA PRO A 126 10.96 -16.76 -18.87
C PRO A 126 9.58 -16.98 -19.49
N ASP A 127 9.50 -17.86 -20.50
CA ASP A 127 8.21 -18.29 -21.04
C ASP A 127 7.64 -19.34 -20.06
N PRO A 128 6.52 -19.06 -19.39
CA PRO A 128 5.93 -20.01 -18.46
C PRO A 128 5.56 -21.33 -19.13
N LYS A 129 5.39 -21.38 -20.46
CA LYS A 129 5.07 -22.60 -21.23
C LYS A 129 6.25 -23.54 -21.42
N THR A 130 7.47 -23.07 -21.26
CA THR A 130 8.70 -23.86 -21.46
C THR A 130 9.57 -23.91 -20.21
N THR A 131 9.09 -23.36 -19.10
CA THR A 131 9.85 -23.26 -17.84
C THR A 131 9.12 -24.06 -16.76
N GLU A 132 9.88 -24.86 -16.00
CA GLU A 132 9.36 -25.59 -14.85
C GLU A 132 8.79 -24.64 -13.78
N GLY A 133 7.74 -25.11 -13.11
CA GLY A 133 7.02 -24.37 -12.11
C GLY A 133 5.56 -24.15 -12.49
N ARG A 134 4.89 -23.28 -11.74
CA ARG A 134 3.46 -23.01 -11.88
C ARG A 134 3.20 -21.77 -12.73
N GLU A 135 2.27 -21.87 -13.67
CA GLU A 135 1.80 -20.74 -14.45
C GLU A 135 0.69 -20.02 -13.67
N GLY A 136 1.07 -18.94 -12.99
CA GLY A 136 0.19 -18.22 -12.07
C GLY A 136 -0.04 -18.97 -10.76
N GLY A 137 -1.24 -18.80 -10.20
CA GLY A 137 -1.63 -19.38 -8.92
C GLY A 137 -1.09 -18.68 -7.66
N ALA A 138 -1.72 -19.00 -6.54
CA ALA A 138 -1.33 -18.57 -5.20
C ALA A 138 -1.43 -19.76 -4.23
N ALA A 139 -0.69 -19.69 -3.14
CA ALA A 139 -0.73 -20.69 -2.09
C ALA A 139 -1.77 -20.31 -1.03
N ALA A 140 -2.53 -21.28 -0.54
CA ALA A 140 -3.39 -21.16 0.63
C ALA A 140 -3.12 -22.31 1.60
N ALA A 141 -3.22 -22.02 2.90
CA ALA A 141 -2.98 -22.99 3.96
C ALA A 141 -4.15 -22.98 4.96
N PHE A 142 -4.55 -24.17 5.39
CA PHE A 142 -5.67 -24.45 6.29
C PHE A 142 -5.21 -25.38 7.43
N PRO A 143 -4.21 -24.97 8.23
CA PRO A 143 -3.52 -25.84 9.19
C PRO A 143 -4.41 -26.35 10.34
N SER A 144 -5.62 -25.81 10.48
CA SER A 144 -6.59 -26.19 11.52
C SER A 144 -7.70 -27.11 11.02
N ASN A 145 -7.75 -27.42 9.73
CA ASN A 145 -8.76 -28.31 9.16
C ASN A 145 -8.28 -29.75 9.29
N ALA A 146 -9.00 -30.61 10.01
CA ALA A 146 -8.76 -32.05 9.95
C ALA A 146 -9.19 -32.58 8.58
N ILE A 147 -8.36 -33.37 7.93
CA ILE A 147 -8.63 -33.88 6.58
C ILE A 147 -9.04 -35.35 6.66
N ALA A 148 -10.26 -35.66 6.23
CA ALA A 148 -10.75 -37.03 6.17
C ALA A 148 -10.14 -37.82 4.98
N ASP A 149 -10.18 -39.15 5.08
CA ASP A 149 -9.71 -40.12 4.08
C ASP A 149 -8.20 -40.07 3.77
N THR A 150 -7.39 -39.59 4.72
CA THR A 150 -5.93 -39.58 4.64
C THR A 150 -5.29 -39.71 6.02
N GLU A 151 -4.03 -40.14 6.08
CA GLU A 151 -3.19 -40.04 7.29
C GLU A 151 -2.18 -38.88 7.18
N ARG A 152 -2.16 -38.17 6.04
CA ARG A 152 -1.21 -37.11 5.71
C ARG A 152 -1.92 -35.76 5.55
N ASP A 153 -2.67 -35.34 6.57
CA ASP A 153 -3.44 -34.08 6.57
C ASP A 153 -2.62 -32.89 6.06
N SER A 154 -1.37 -32.77 6.50
CA SER A 154 -0.50 -31.65 6.11
C SER A 154 -0.30 -31.48 4.61
N LEU A 155 -0.39 -32.55 3.81
CA LEU A 155 -0.35 -32.47 2.34
C LEU A 155 -1.61 -31.88 1.73
N TYR A 156 -2.77 -32.07 2.37
CA TYR A 156 -4.08 -31.62 1.89
C TYR A 156 -4.56 -30.32 2.56
N GLN A 157 -3.87 -29.88 3.61
CA GLN A 157 -4.06 -28.60 4.28
C GLN A 157 -3.40 -27.44 3.53
N THR A 158 -2.50 -27.70 2.58
CA THR A 158 -1.92 -26.69 1.69
C THR A 158 -2.37 -26.94 0.26
N VAL A 159 -2.74 -25.86 -0.44
CA VAL A 159 -3.09 -25.93 -1.86
C VAL A 159 -2.46 -24.78 -2.64
N THR A 160 -2.03 -25.07 -3.86
CA THR A 160 -1.94 -24.03 -4.90
C THR A 160 -3.30 -23.91 -5.56
N TYR A 161 -3.81 -22.68 -5.70
CA TYR A 161 -5.06 -22.38 -6.38
C TYR A 161 -4.88 -21.31 -7.45
N ASN A 162 -5.80 -21.22 -8.41
CA ASN A 162 -5.81 -20.23 -9.50
C ASN A 162 -4.59 -20.30 -10.44
N MET A 163 -4.02 -21.49 -10.62
CA MET A 163 -3.01 -21.73 -11.65
C MET A 163 -3.66 -22.11 -12.98
N ALA A 164 -3.04 -21.70 -14.09
CA ALA A 164 -3.41 -22.15 -15.43
C ALA A 164 -2.71 -23.46 -15.79
N ALA A 165 -1.49 -23.67 -15.29
CA ALA A 165 -0.72 -24.89 -15.53
C ALA A 165 0.31 -25.14 -14.42
N TYR A 166 0.79 -26.37 -14.35
CA TYR A 166 1.91 -26.83 -13.53
C TYR A 166 2.83 -27.66 -14.41
N ARG A 167 4.11 -27.31 -14.46
CA ARG A 167 5.09 -27.94 -15.36
C ARG A 167 6.27 -28.49 -14.59
N LEU A 168 6.69 -29.71 -14.91
CA LEU A 168 7.82 -30.38 -14.27
C LEU A 168 8.86 -30.81 -15.28
N ASN A 169 10.12 -30.50 -15.00
CA ASN A 169 11.24 -31.04 -15.76
C ASN A 169 11.37 -32.53 -15.43
N VAL A 170 11.19 -33.37 -16.44
CA VAL A 170 11.34 -34.83 -16.35
C VAL A 170 12.02 -35.34 -17.62
N PRO A 171 12.81 -36.44 -17.57
CA PRO A 171 13.32 -37.07 -18.77
C PRO A 171 12.21 -37.41 -19.78
N ASN A 172 12.57 -37.56 -21.05
CA ASN A 172 11.62 -38.10 -22.03
C ASN A 172 11.26 -39.54 -21.68
N GLY A 173 9.97 -39.86 -21.74
CA GLY A 173 9.47 -41.20 -21.48
C GLY A 173 8.02 -41.21 -21.01
N THR A 174 7.61 -42.35 -20.48
CA THR A 174 6.24 -42.58 -20.01
C THR A 174 6.19 -42.57 -18.49
N TYR A 175 5.20 -41.85 -17.95
CA TYR A 175 5.01 -41.63 -16.52
C TYR A 175 3.61 -42.00 -16.05
N THR A 176 3.52 -42.39 -14.78
CA THR A 176 2.29 -42.37 -13.99
C THR A 176 2.23 -41.05 -13.24
N VAL A 177 1.15 -40.30 -13.42
CA VAL A 177 0.91 -39.01 -12.78
C VAL A 177 -0.26 -39.13 -11.82
N ARG A 178 -0.02 -38.87 -10.54
CA ARG A 178 -1.08 -38.80 -9.51
C ARG A 178 -1.28 -37.34 -9.09
N LEU A 179 -2.52 -36.86 -9.18
CA LEU A 179 -2.93 -35.54 -8.75
C LEU A 179 -3.78 -35.68 -7.48
N GLN A 180 -3.43 -34.92 -6.45
CA GLN A 180 -4.04 -35.00 -5.13
C GLN A 180 -4.76 -33.67 -4.84
N PHE A 181 -6.04 -33.76 -4.46
CA PHE A 181 -6.95 -32.64 -4.30
C PHE A 181 -7.64 -32.66 -2.94
N CYS A 182 -8.11 -31.49 -2.52
CA CYS A 182 -9.00 -31.29 -1.37
C CYS A 182 -9.83 -30.01 -1.62
N GLU A 183 -11.08 -29.96 -1.15
CA GLU A 183 -11.83 -28.70 -1.02
C GLU A 183 -11.76 -28.18 0.42
N PRO A 184 -10.79 -27.32 0.76
CA PRO A 184 -10.65 -26.81 2.12
C PRO A 184 -11.49 -25.55 2.38
N HIS A 185 -12.02 -24.90 1.33
CA HIS A 185 -12.56 -23.54 1.44
C HIS A 185 -14.09 -23.50 1.39
N TYR A 186 -14.69 -24.00 0.31
CA TYR A 186 -16.13 -23.90 0.07
C TYR A 186 -16.93 -25.00 0.80
N ASN A 187 -18.20 -24.70 1.07
CA ASN A 187 -19.14 -25.59 1.77
C ASN A 187 -20.35 -25.93 0.90
N GLU A 188 -20.24 -25.80 -0.43
CA GLU A 188 -21.36 -25.87 -1.35
C GLU A 188 -20.93 -26.50 -2.69
N ILE A 189 -21.83 -27.32 -3.23
CA ILE A 189 -21.73 -27.91 -4.57
C ILE A 189 -21.67 -26.80 -5.63
N GLY A 190 -20.87 -27.00 -6.67
CA GLY A 190 -20.82 -26.13 -7.85
C GLY A 190 -19.99 -24.87 -7.68
N LYS A 191 -19.39 -24.64 -6.50
CA LYS A 191 -18.55 -23.44 -6.27
C LYS A 191 -17.20 -23.54 -6.93
N ARG A 192 -16.50 -24.67 -6.82
CA ARG A 192 -15.21 -24.89 -7.48
C ARG A 192 -15.33 -26.02 -8.47
N VAL A 193 -15.32 -25.67 -9.74
CA VAL A 193 -15.46 -26.60 -10.85
C VAL A 193 -14.41 -26.33 -11.90
N PHE A 194 -13.61 -27.34 -12.23
CA PHE A 194 -12.52 -27.20 -13.20
C PHE A 194 -12.22 -28.49 -13.94
N GLY A 195 -11.59 -28.37 -15.12
CA GLY A 195 -11.04 -29.49 -15.87
C GLY A 195 -9.52 -29.62 -15.69
N VAL A 196 -8.98 -30.78 -16.08
CA VAL A 196 -7.54 -31.06 -16.11
C VAL A 196 -7.16 -31.65 -17.47
N THR A 197 -6.09 -31.14 -18.05
CA THR A 197 -5.48 -31.64 -19.29
C THR A 197 -4.03 -32.03 -19.01
N LEU A 198 -3.64 -33.25 -19.39
CA LEU A 198 -2.29 -33.78 -19.23
C LEU A 198 -1.66 -33.97 -20.61
N GLN A 199 -0.52 -33.32 -20.87
CA GLN A 199 0.19 -33.42 -22.16
C GLN A 199 -0.73 -33.16 -23.37
N GLY A 200 -1.58 -32.15 -23.27
CA GLY A 200 -2.55 -31.78 -24.31
C GLY A 200 -3.77 -32.70 -24.45
N ARG A 201 -3.89 -33.76 -23.63
CA ARG A 201 -5.05 -34.66 -23.61
C ARG A 201 -5.93 -34.39 -22.41
N LYS A 202 -7.23 -34.20 -22.62
CA LYS A 202 -8.20 -33.96 -21.54
C LYS A 202 -8.25 -35.19 -20.63
N ALA A 203 -7.85 -35.03 -19.36
CA ALA A 203 -7.78 -36.10 -18.36
C ALA A 203 -9.00 -36.07 -17.42
N ILE A 204 -9.48 -34.87 -17.07
CA ILE A 204 -10.71 -34.67 -16.31
C ILE A 204 -11.52 -33.55 -16.98
N ASP A 205 -12.75 -33.83 -17.40
CA ASP A 205 -13.58 -32.83 -18.09
C ASP A 205 -14.10 -31.74 -17.14
N LYS A 206 -14.76 -32.18 -16.07
CA LYS A 206 -15.41 -31.33 -15.07
C LYS A 206 -15.34 -31.98 -13.69
N LEU A 207 -14.48 -31.46 -12.82
CA LEU A 207 -14.34 -31.88 -11.44
C LEU A 207 -14.96 -30.84 -10.51
N ASP A 208 -15.97 -31.27 -9.75
CA ASP A 208 -16.49 -30.54 -8.60
C ASP A 208 -16.03 -31.27 -7.33
N LEU A 209 -15.05 -30.69 -6.63
CA LEU A 209 -14.44 -31.33 -5.47
C LEU A 209 -15.44 -31.55 -4.35
N PHE A 210 -16.27 -30.55 -4.05
CA PHE A 210 -17.26 -30.65 -2.97
C PHE A 210 -18.36 -31.66 -3.33
N ALA A 211 -18.83 -31.70 -4.58
CA ALA A 211 -19.80 -32.71 -4.99
C ALA A 211 -19.23 -34.14 -4.94
N THR A 212 -17.93 -34.30 -5.20
CA THR A 212 -17.27 -35.62 -5.26
C THR A 212 -16.93 -36.14 -3.86
N VAL A 213 -16.32 -35.30 -3.02
CA VAL A 213 -15.80 -35.72 -1.70
C VAL A 213 -16.23 -34.85 -0.52
N GLY A 214 -16.98 -33.76 -0.74
CA GLY A 214 -17.30 -32.82 0.32
C GLY A 214 -16.10 -31.97 0.74
N LYS A 215 -16.25 -31.28 1.87
CA LYS A 215 -15.21 -30.41 2.44
C LYS A 215 -14.15 -31.23 3.18
N ASP A 216 -12.90 -30.75 3.17
CA ASP A 216 -11.82 -31.22 4.04
C ASP A 216 -11.61 -32.74 3.93
N ARG A 217 -11.59 -33.25 2.70
CA ARG A 217 -11.46 -34.69 2.41
C ARG A 217 -10.52 -34.92 1.23
N ALA A 218 -9.61 -35.87 1.38
CA ALA A 218 -8.62 -36.18 0.36
C ALA A 218 -9.25 -36.84 -0.87
N LEU A 219 -8.78 -36.44 -2.06
CA LEU A 219 -9.18 -37.02 -3.35
C LEU A 219 -7.98 -37.15 -4.28
N ASP A 220 -7.69 -38.38 -4.72
CA ASP A 220 -6.57 -38.69 -5.59
C ASP A 220 -7.05 -39.24 -6.94
N TYR A 221 -6.48 -38.72 -8.03
CA TYR A 221 -6.62 -39.30 -9.37
C TYR A 221 -5.26 -39.74 -9.89
N THR A 222 -5.17 -40.97 -10.39
CA THR A 222 -3.92 -41.54 -10.96
C THR A 222 -4.08 -41.83 -12.44
N PHE A 223 -3.16 -41.31 -13.24
CA PHE A 223 -3.15 -41.39 -14.70
C PHE A 223 -1.87 -42.10 -15.18
N PRO A 224 -1.94 -43.40 -15.55
CA PRO A 224 -0.81 -44.09 -16.13
C PRO A 224 -0.62 -43.71 -17.61
N GLY A 225 0.58 -43.93 -18.16
CA GLY A 225 0.81 -43.86 -19.60
C GLY A 225 0.97 -42.44 -20.16
N ILE A 226 1.37 -41.47 -19.34
CA ILE A 226 1.57 -40.09 -19.78
C ILE A 226 2.93 -39.95 -20.47
N GLU A 227 2.90 -39.68 -21.78
CA GLU A 227 4.10 -39.56 -22.61
C GLU A 227 4.67 -38.13 -22.60
N VAL A 228 5.95 -38.00 -22.26
CA VAL A 228 6.71 -36.75 -22.30
C VAL A 228 7.81 -36.87 -23.36
N ALA A 229 7.79 -35.96 -24.34
CA ALA A 229 8.69 -36.00 -25.50
C ALA A 229 9.67 -34.81 -25.58
N ASN A 230 9.44 -33.77 -24.78
CA ASN A 230 10.19 -32.51 -24.81
C ASN A 230 10.85 -32.18 -23.45
N GLY A 231 10.95 -33.15 -22.56
CA GLY A 231 11.56 -33.00 -21.23
C GLY A 231 10.69 -32.25 -20.21
N LEU A 232 9.43 -31.96 -20.55
CA LEU A 232 8.55 -31.13 -19.73
C LEU A 232 7.16 -31.77 -19.65
N LEU A 233 6.79 -32.23 -18.46
CA LEU A 233 5.42 -32.67 -18.18
C LEU A 233 4.54 -31.44 -17.97
N ASP A 234 3.48 -31.31 -18.76
CA ASP A 234 2.52 -30.22 -18.75
C ASP A 234 1.16 -30.67 -18.18
N ILE A 235 0.74 -30.02 -17.10
CA ILE A 235 -0.55 -30.23 -16.43
C ILE A 235 -1.32 -28.91 -16.49
N GLN A 236 -2.37 -28.84 -17.30
CA GLN A 236 -3.18 -27.63 -17.48
C GLN A 236 -4.50 -27.74 -16.72
N PHE A 237 -4.98 -26.60 -16.22
CA PHE A 237 -6.21 -26.49 -15.45
C PHE A 237 -7.19 -25.53 -16.12
N ASP A 238 -8.41 -26.02 -16.39
CA ASP A 238 -9.46 -25.25 -17.05
C ASP A 238 -10.47 -24.76 -16.02
N SER A 239 -10.43 -23.49 -15.65
CA SER A 239 -11.42 -22.88 -14.74
C SER A 239 -12.80 -22.82 -15.42
N LEU A 240 -13.79 -23.53 -14.86
CA LEU A 240 -15.19 -23.48 -15.30
C LEU A 240 -16.05 -22.64 -14.34
N VAL A 241 -15.93 -22.89 -13.03
CA VAL A 241 -16.50 -22.07 -11.95
C VAL A 241 -15.45 -21.92 -10.85
N GLU A 242 -15.14 -20.68 -10.47
CA GLU A 242 -14.02 -20.34 -9.57
C GLU A 242 -12.67 -20.95 -9.99
N PHE A 243 -11.68 -20.84 -9.12
CA PHE A 243 -10.29 -21.19 -9.39
C PHE A 243 -9.98 -22.67 -9.16
N PRO A 244 -9.27 -23.36 -10.07
CA PRO A 244 -8.72 -24.70 -9.82
C PRO A 244 -7.82 -24.71 -8.58
N CYS A 245 -7.69 -25.86 -7.92
CA CYS A 245 -6.70 -26.07 -6.87
C CYS A 245 -6.02 -27.45 -6.99
N LEU A 246 -4.85 -27.59 -6.39
CA LEU A 246 -4.06 -28.82 -6.30
C LEU A 246 -3.33 -28.82 -4.95
N ALA A 247 -3.45 -29.91 -4.22
CA ALA A 247 -2.82 -30.09 -2.91
C ALA A 247 -1.43 -30.72 -3.04
N ALA A 248 -1.31 -31.75 -3.88
CA ALA A 248 -0.02 -32.35 -4.18
C ALA A 248 -0.02 -33.06 -5.54
N LEU A 249 1.16 -33.40 -6.04
CA LEU A 249 1.32 -34.25 -7.23
C LEU A 249 2.47 -35.22 -7.07
N VAL A 250 2.34 -36.37 -7.71
CA VAL A 250 3.39 -37.40 -7.79
C VAL A 250 3.58 -37.81 -9.24
N VAL A 251 4.82 -37.84 -9.70
CA VAL A 251 5.21 -38.25 -11.06
C VAL A 251 6.24 -39.36 -10.94
N GLU A 252 5.90 -40.54 -11.46
CA GLU A 252 6.70 -41.76 -11.35
C GLU A 252 6.91 -42.40 -12.71
N GLY A 253 8.15 -42.68 -13.08
CA GLY A 253 8.50 -43.30 -14.36
C GLY A 253 9.96 -43.07 -14.73
N GLN A 254 10.51 -43.92 -15.60
CA GLN A 254 11.91 -43.81 -16.06
C GLN A 254 12.95 -43.77 -14.91
N GLY A 255 12.69 -44.45 -13.79
CA GLY A 255 13.55 -44.41 -12.60
C GLY A 255 13.52 -43.09 -11.82
N LEU A 256 12.66 -42.14 -12.21
CA LEU A 256 12.41 -40.89 -11.53
C LEU A 256 11.12 -40.97 -10.69
N THR A 257 11.18 -40.45 -9.48
CA THR A 257 10.00 -40.12 -8.66
C THR A 257 10.12 -38.66 -8.21
N ARG A 258 9.19 -37.81 -8.63
CA ARG A 258 9.04 -36.42 -8.15
C ARG A 258 7.74 -36.31 -7.37
N LYS A 259 7.76 -35.70 -6.19
CA LYS A 259 6.59 -35.52 -5.32
C LYS A 259 6.58 -34.08 -4.85
N ILE A 260 5.51 -33.33 -5.11
CA ILE A 260 5.46 -31.89 -4.81
C ILE A 260 4.29 -31.58 -3.87
N ASN A 261 4.58 -30.92 -2.75
CA ASN A 261 3.57 -30.42 -1.82
C ASN A 261 3.10 -29.02 -2.28
N CYS A 262 2.01 -28.97 -3.04
CA CYS A 262 1.58 -27.75 -3.72
C CYS A 262 1.04 -26.72 -2.73
N GLY A 263 1.53 -25.49 -2.80
CA GLY A 263 1.24 -24.42 -1.84
C GLY A 263 1.90 -24.58 -0.46
N GLY A 264 2.63 -25.67 -0.23
CA GLY A 264 3.22 -26.02 1.06
C GLY A 264 4.76 -26.06 1.05
N PRO A 265 5.38 -26.11 2.25
CA PRO A 265 6.82 -26.40 2.38
C PRO A 265 7.11 -27.87 2.04
N ALA A 266 8.39 -28.24 1.98
CA ALA A 266 8.78 -29.64 1.89
C ALA A 266 8.20 -30.43 3.08
N PHE A 267 7.67 -31.62 2.81
CA PHE A 267 7.00 -32.45 3.80
C PHE A 267 7.25 -33.93 3.50
N GLU A 268 7.81 -34.66 4.45
CA GLU A 268 8.26 -36.04 4.25
C GLU A 268 9.16 -36.16 2.99
N ASP A 269 8.77 -37.01 2.04
CA ASP A 269 9.44 -37.22 0.76
C ASP A 269 8.90 -36.33 -0.37
N TYR A 270 8.07 -35.33 -0.04
CA TYR A 270 7.60 -34.30 -0.97
C TYR A 270 8.50 -33.07 -0.91
N GLU A 271 8.92 -32.61 -2.08
CA GLU A 271 9.54 -31.31 -2.30
C GLU A 271 8.56 -30.19 -1.93
N ALA A 272 9.10 -29.02 -1.57
CA ALA A 272 8.29 -27.81 -1.45
C ALA A 272 7.65 -27.44 -2.79
N ASP A 273 6.57 -26.67 -2.75
CA ASP A 273 5.94 -26.15 -3.96
C ASP A 273 6.93 -25.42 -4.88
N LEU A 274 6.74 -25.58 -6.19
CA LEU A 274 7.56 -24.89 -7.18
C LEU A 274 7.19 -23.39 -7.26
N PRO A 275 8.17 -22.53 -7.56
CA PRO A 275 7.91 -21.11 -7.82
C PRO A 275 7.07 -20.92 -9.09
N GLN A 276 6.60 -19.69 -9.30
CA GLN A 276 5.99 -19.35 -10.58
C GLN A 276 7.02 -19.47 -11.70
N SER A 277 6.63 -20.07 -12.82
CA SER A 277 7.54 -20.34 -13.94
C SER A 277 8.06 -19.06 -14.63
N ASN A 278 7.40 -17.93 -14.41
CA ASN A 278 7.82 -16.60 -14.87
C ASN A 278 8.35 -15.71 -13.73
N GLU A 279 8.77 -16.30 -12.60
CA GLU A 279 9.34 -15.54 -11.48
C GLU A 279 10.62 -14.80 -11.91
N ASP A 280 10.65 -13.51 -11.62
CA ASP A 280 11.84 -12.69 -11.82
C ASP A 280 12.68 -12.68 -10.53
N LYS A 281 13.85 -13.32 -10.59
CA LYS A 281 14.77 -13.44 -9.44
C LYS A 281 15.57 -12.16 -9.15
N ARG A 282 15.47 -11.14 -10.01
CA ARG A 282 16.17 -9.86 -9.79
C ARG A 282 15.51 -9.10 -8.62
N PRO A 283 16.26 -8.29 -7.84
CA PRO A 283 15.72 -7.56 -6.68
C PRO A 283 14.51 -6.68 -6.99
N ARG A 284 13.43 -6.76 -6.19
CA ARG A 284 12.20 -5.96 -6.39
C ARG A 284 12.44 -4.45 -6.31
N ASP A 285 13.42 -4.05 -5.50
CA ASP A 285 13.81 -2.67 -5.28
C ASP A 285 15.22 -2.43 -5.85
N LEU A 286 15.39 -1.35 -6.61
CA LEU A 286 16.70 -0.87 -7.05
C LEU A 286 17.33 0.08 -6.01
N PRO A 287 18.66 0.30 -6.03
CA PRO A 287 19.30 1.28 -5.15
C PRO A 287 18.60 2.64 -5.21
N ALA A 288 18.46 3.32 -4.06
CA ALA A 288 17.71 4.57 -3.91
C ALA A 288 18.49 5.69 -3.19
N GLU A 289 19.70 5.42 -2.68
CA GLU A 289 20.43 6.36 -1.82
C GLU A 289 20.77 7.68 -2.51
N ASP A 290 21.24 7.64 -3.76
CA ASP A 290 21.55 8.83 -4.55
C ASP A 290 20.31 9.71 -4.78
N PHE A 291 19.15 9.09 -4.99
CA PHE A 291 17.87 9.81 -5.04
C PHE A 291 17.58 10.49 -3.71
N TYR A 292 17.67 9.75 -2.60
CA TYR A 292 17.36 10.31 -1.30
C TYR A 292 18.33 11.41 -0.87
N ILE A 293 19.60 11.37 -1.28
CA ILE A 293 20.55 12.46 -1.04
C ILE A 293 20.10 13.75 -1.75
N ASP A 294 19.73 13.64 -3.03
CA ASP A 294 19.25 14.76 -3.84
C ASP A 294 17.92 15.31 -3.31
N TRP A 295 16.98 14.41 -3.04
CA TRP A 295 15.67 14.72 -2.49
C TRP A 295 15.77 15.36 -1.10
N ALA A 296 16.54 14.79 -0.17
CA ALA A 296 16.73 15.33 1.18
C ALA A 296 17.47 16.67 1.16
N ARG A 297 18.35 16.90 0.17
CA ARG A 297 18.98 18.21 -0.02
C ARG A 297 17.96 19.27 -0.43
N ALA A 298 17.04 18.94 -1.32
CA ALA A 298 15.95 19.84 -1.71
C ALA A 298 14.94 20.06 -0.57
N GLU A 299 14.58 18.99 0.14
CA GLU A 299 13.57 19.03 1.20
C GLU A 299 14.08 19.69 2.48
N PHE A 300 15.26 19.27 2.96
CA PHE A 300 15.75 19.56 4.31
C PHE A 300 17.02 20.44 4.33
N GLY A 301 17.65 20.65 3.18
CA GLY A 301 18.88 21.43 3.05
C GLY A 301 20.16 20.58 3.18
N ARG A 302 21.29 21.17 2.79
CA ARG A 302 22.58 20.47 2.63
C ARG A 302 23.12 19.87 3.93
N GLU A 303 22.95 20.53 5.08
CA GLU A 303 23.54 20.11 6.36
C GLU A 303 23.01 18.78 6.89
N VAL A 304 21.80 18.38 6.49
CA VAL A 304 21.11 17.18 6.98
C VAL A 304 20.81 16.15 5.89
N ALA A 305 21.07 16.50 4.62
CA ALA A 305 20.71 15.67 3.47
C ALA A 305 21.26 14.24 3.55
N ALA A 306 22.57 14.08 3.80
CA ALA A 306 23.21 12.77 3.86
C ALA A 306 22.68 11.87 5.01
N PRO A 307 22.65 12.31 6.28
CA PRO A 307 22.13 11.46 7.35
C PRO A 307 20.62 11.18 7.22
N ALA A 308 19.82 12.13 6.70
CA ALA A 308 18.42 11.86 6.39
C ALA A 308 18.29 10.83 5.27
N ALA A 309 19.08 10.94 4.20
CA ALA A 309 19.03 10.02 3.07
C ALA A 309 19.35 8.57 3.48
N GLN A 310 20.35 8.37 4.34
CA GLN A 310 20.68 7.05 4.90
C GLN A 310 19.48 6.45 5.64
N LEU A 311 18.80 7.26 6.46
CA LEU A 311 17.62 6.83 7.20
C LEU A 311 16.47 6.44 6.26
N PHE A 312 16.13 7.30 5.31
CA PHE A 312 15.04 7.04 4.37
C PHE A 312 15.35 5.83 3.47
N THR A 313 16.60 5.66 3.03
CA THR A 313 17.03 4.48 2.26
C THR A 313 16.86 3.18 3.04
N LYS A 314 17.18 3.18 4.35
CA LYS A 314 16.99 2.00 5.21
C LYS A 314 15.51 1.63 5.37
N LEU A 315 14.61 2.61 5.28
CA LEU A 315 13.17 2.42 5.43
C LEU A 315 12.45 2.16 4.10
N ASP A 316 13.13 2.35 2.97
CA ASP A 316 12.56 2.26 1.62
C ASP A 316 12.43 0.82 1.13
N GLY A 317 11.26 0.49 0.57
CA GLY A 317 11.00 -0.84 0.02
C GLY A 317 10.74 -1.92 1.09
N GLY A 318 10.99 -3.16 0.70
CA GLY A 318 10.83 -4.33 1.57
C GLY A 318 10.64 -5.63 0.78
N PRO A 319 10.84 -6.80 1.41
CA PRO A 319 10.70 -8.07 0.72
C PRO A 319 9.29 -8.27 0.11
N ASP A 320 9.24 -8.61 -1.18
CA ASP A 320 8.02 -9.08 -1.82
C ASP A 320 7.75 -10.53 -1.37
N LEU A 321 6.80 -10.69 -0.44
CA LEU A 321 6.41 -12.01 0.07
C LEU A 321 5.31 -12.69 -0.79
N GLY A 322 5.00 -12.15 -1.98
CA GLY A 322 3.96 -12.67 -2.87
C GLY A 322 2.56 -12.14 -2.55
N ILE A 323 1.54 -12.73 -3.16
CA ILE A 323 0.12 -12.39 -2.96
C ILE A 323 -0.39 -13.19 -1.75
N GLY A 324 -1.03 -12.54 -0.79
CA GLY A 324 -1.67 -13.20 0.37
C GLY A 324 -0.77 -13.48 1.58
N LYS A 325 0.56 -13.32 1.49
CA LYS A 325 1.42 -13.23 2.68
C LYS A 325 1.45 -11.79 3.18
N ARG A 326 1.60 -11.59 4.51
CA ARG A 326 1.85 -10.25 5.08
C ARG A 326 3.05 -9.67 4.33
N ARG A 327 2.92 -8.50 3.70
CA ARG A 327 4.06 -7.84 3.07
C ARG A 327 4.81 -7.05 4.12
N GLU A 328 6.09 -7.36 4.27
CA GLU A 328 6.99 -6.66 5.17
C GLU A 328 7.63 -5.52 4.38
N THR A 329 7.33 -4.28 4.76
CA THR A 329 8.15 -3.12 4.40
C THR A 329 9.23 -2.97 5.47
N TYR A 330 10.40 -2.41 5.13
CA TYR A 330 11.39 -2.10 6.16
C TYR A 330 10.89 -1.04 7.14
N LEU A 331 9.97 -0.18 6.68
CA LEU A 331 9.16 0.69 7.52
C LEU A 331 8.10 -0.12 8.29
N PRO A 332 7.91 0.09 9.62
CA PRO A 332 6.85 -0.59 10.35
C PRO A 332 5.46 -0.32 9.76
N ARG A 333 4.62 -1.36 9.71
CA ARG A 333 3.33 -1.35 9.01
C ARG A 333 2.15 -1.65 9.95
N PRO A 334 1.78 -0.74 10.87
CA PRO A 334 0.70 -0.94 11.84
C PRO A 334 -0.72 -0.85 11.21
N SER A 335 -0.81 -0.54 9.92
CA SER A 335 -2.07 -0.47 9.17
C SER A 335 -2.11 -1.49 8.04
N THR A 336 -3.30 -2.01 7.75
CA THR A 336 -3.56 -3.01 6.71
C THR A 336 -5.04 -3.01 6.30
N TRP A 337 -5.42 -3.89 5.38
CA TRP A 337 -6.83 -4.06 5.00
C TRP A 337 -7.63 -4.74 6.11
N VAL A 338 -8.60 -4.03 6.69
CA VAL A 338 -9.54 -4.53 7.71
C VAL A 338 -10.92 -3.94 7.41
N HIS A 339 -11.80 -4.72 6.77
CA HIS A 339 -13.09 -4.21 6.29
C HIS A 339 -13.00 -2.97 5.37
N GLY A 340 -11.82 -2.70 4.81
CA GLY A 340 -11.50 -1.51 4.03
C GLY A 340 -10.02 -1.15 4.12
N PRO A 341 -9.55 -0.19 3.29
CA PRO A 341 -8.18 0.29 3.32
C PRO A 341 -7.91 1.16 4.56
N GLY A 342 -6.68 1.11 5.07
CA GLY A 342 -6.27 1.94 6.20
C GLY A 342 -6.71 1.42 7.57
N GLY A 343 -7.23 0.20 7.65
CA GLY A 343 -7.56 -0.46 8.91
C GLY A 343 -6.32 -0.66 9.80
N ILE A 344 -6.52 -0.81 11.11
CA ILE A 344 -5.47 -1.20 12.07
C ILE A 344 -5.91 -2.44 12.84
N ARG A 345 -4.99 -3.15 13.51
CA ARG A 345 -5.30 -4.34 14.30
C ARG A 345 -4.62 -4.27 15.66
N PRO A 346 -5.23 -4.84 16.71
CA PRO A 346 -4.56 -5.00 17.99
C PRO A 346 -3.26 -5.81 17.82
N ASP A 347 -2.20 -5.36 18.49
CA ASP A 347 -0.93 -6.09 18.62
C ASP A 347 -0.83 -6.60 20.06
N SER A 348 -0.62 -7.90 20.25
CA SER A 348 -0.52 -8.51 21.57
C SER A 348 0.88 -8.37 22.19
N ARG A 349 1.87 -7.93 21.41
CA ARG A 349 3.24 -7.73 21.89
C ARG A 349 3.30 -6.53 22.85
N PRO A 350 4.13 -6.58 23.90
CA PRO A 350 4.37 -5.43 24.76
C PRO A 350 4.95 -4.25 23.99
N TRP A 351 4.50 -3.02 24.29
CA TRP A 351 5.01 -1.82 23.62
C TRP A 351 6.54 -1.67 23.77
N ASP A 352 7.14 -2.11 24.88
CA ASP A 352 8.60 -2.03 25.04
C ASP A 352 9.40 -2.90 24.07
N GLN A 353 8.78 -3.95 23.52
CA GLN A 353 9.34 -4.73 22.43
C GLN A 353 9.13 -4.01 21.10
N VAL A 354 7.89 -3.59 20.82
CA VAL A 354 7.50 -3.01 19.53
C VAL A 354 8.13 -1.63 19.28
N ARG A 355 8.31 -0.80 20.31
CA ARG A 355 8.89 0.55 20.22
C ARG A 355 10.27 0.57 19.56
N GLN A 356 11.01 -0.54 19.62
CA GLN A 356 12.35 -0.66 19.05
C GLN A 356 12.32 -0.57 17.52
N GLU A 357 11.24 -1.05 16.90
CA GLU A 357 11.00 -0.94 15.46
C GLU A 357 10.85 0.52 15.00
N TYR A 358 10.55 1.44 15.94
CA TYR A 358 10.34 2.87 15.71
C TYR A 358 11.49 3.76 16.20
N ALA A 359 12.67 3.19 16.50
CA ALA A 359 13.84 3.96 16.95
C ALA A 359 14.28 5.03 15.94
N PHE A 360 14.05 4.78 14.64
CA PHE A 360 14.35 5.73 13.55
C PHE A 360 13.63 7.08 13.70
N VAL A 361 12.51 7.14 14.42
CA VAL A 361 11.81 8.41 14.68
C VAL A 361 12.65 9.34 15.55
N ASP A 362 13.35 8.77 16.52
CA ASP A 362 14.22 9.51 17.43
C ASP A 362 15.53 9.91 16.70
N ASP A 363 16.04 9.03 15.84
CA ASP A 363 17.17 9.35 14.93
C ASP A 363 16.83 10.52 14.00
N LEU A 364 15.64 10.53 13.40
CA LEU A 364 15.18 11.65 12.58
C LEU A 364 15.02 12.91 13.44
N ALA A 365 14.40 12.81 14.62
CA ALA A 365 14.22 13.96 15.51
C ALA A 365 15.55 14.65 15.88
N ALA A 366 16.62 13.87 16.07
CA ALA A 366 17.95 14.38 16.39
C ALA A 366 18.55 15.26 15.28
N LEU A 367 18.11 15.11 14.02
CA LEU A 367 18.57 15.94 12.91
C LEU A 367 17.91 17.34 12.87
N ARG A 368 16.77 17.53 13.57
CA ARG A 368 15.94 18.73 13.43
C ARG A 368 16.70 20.04 13.72
N SER A 369 17.55 20.06 14.75
CA SER A 369 18.29 21.26 15.17
C SER A 369 19.34 21.72 14.15
N ARG A 370 19.69 20.86 13.19
CA ARG A 370 20.63 21.13 12.09
C ARG A 370 19.94 21.64 10.82
N VAL A 371 18.61 21.64 10.78
CA VAL A 371 17.86 22.16 9.63
C VAL A 371 17.93 23.68 9.62
N ARG A 372 18.23 24.27 8.45
CA ARG A 372 18.37 25.73 8.27
C ARG A 372 17.31 26.26 7.32
N GLY A 373 16.73 27.40 7.68
CA GLY A 373 15.69 28.09 6.92
C GLY A 373 14.28 27.58 7.23
N ALA A 374 13.32 28.51 7.32
CA ALA A 374 11.95 28.19 7.73
C ALA A 374 11.25 27.21 6.78
N GLY A 375 11.47 27.33 5.47
CA GLY A 375 10.88 26.41 4.48
C GLY A 375 11.43 24.98 4.57
N ASN A 376 12.74 24.82 4.78
CA ASN A 376 13.34 23.49 4.99
C ASN A 376 12.87 22.88 6.31
N LEU A 377 12.76 23.69 7.36
CA LEU A 377 12.29 23.25 8.67
C LEU A 377 10.82 22.81 8.61
N GLU A 378 9.95 23.53 7.87
CA GLU A 378 8.55 23.12 7.67
C GLU A 378 8.45 21.77 6.93
N ARG A 379 9.24 21.57 5.87
CA ARG A 379 9.27 20.29 5.11
C ARG A 379 9.84 19.16 5.94
N PHE A 380 10.87 19.42 6.73
CA PHE A 380 11.43 18.47 7.68
C PHE A 380 10.42 18.08 8.77
N ASP A 381 9.76 19.07 9.37
CA ASP A 381 8.76 18.85 10.42
C ASP A 381 7.53 18.10 9.91
N TYR A 382 7.15 18.30 8.63
CA TYR A 382 6.13 17.46 7.99
C TYR A 382 6.51 15.98 8.10
N TRP A 383 7.71 15.59 7.64
CA TRP A 383 8.15 14.19 7.68
C TRP A 383 8.36 13.67 9.10
N LEU A 384 8.96 14.48 9.99
CA LEU A 384 9.13 14.10 11.39
C LEU A 384 7.77 13.82 12.06
N ASN A 385 6.77 14.67 11.83
CA ASN A 385 5.43 14.45 12.39
C ASN A 385 4.70 13.27 11.73
N THR A 386 4.92 13.02 10.43
CA THR A 386 4.44 11.79 9.77
C THR A 386 5.04 10.52 10.39
N MET A 387 6.33 10.54 10.75
CA MET A 387 6.98 9.40 11.41
C MET A 387 6.58 9.25 12.89
N ARG A 388 6.36 10.36 13.60
CA ARG A 388 5.78 10.35 14.96
C ARG A 388 4.36 9.80 14.97
N TYR A 389 3.55 10.22 14.00
CA TYR A 389 2.22 9.66 13.78
C TYR A 389 2.30 8.14 13.59
N LEU A 390 3.20 7.66 12.72
CA LEU A 390 3.39 6.22 12.50
C LEU A 390 3.74 5.45 13.79
N LYS A 391 4.64 5.99 14.62
CA LYS A 391 4.97 5.46 15.95
C LYS A 391 3.77 5.45 16.90
N ALA A 392 2.99 6.53 16.92
CA ALA A 392 1.80 6.64 17.76
C ALA A 392 0.72 5.60 17.37
N VAL A 393 0.53 5.32 16.06
CA VAL A 393 -0.38 4.25 15.62
C VAL A 393 0.10 2.87 16.12
N GLY A 394 1.40 2.58 16.04
CA GLY A 394 1.97 1.34 16.57
C GLY A 394 1.72 1.17 18.08
N GLN A 395 1.84 2.27 18.84
CA GLN A 395 1.56 2.27 20.27
C GLN A 395 0.07 2.00 20.57
N VAL A 396 -0.83 2.67 19.85
CA VAL A 396 -2.29 2.43 19.94
C VAL A 396 -2.62 0.96 19.68
N ASN A 397 -2.03 0.33 18.67
CA ASN A 397 -2.25 -1.09 18.38
C ASN A 397 -1.89 -1.99 19.58
N CYS A 398 -0.76 -1.73 20.25
CA CYS A 398 -0.31 -2.49 21.41
C CYS A 398 -1.26 -2.31 22.62
N THR A 399 -1.63 -1.06 22.92
CA THR A 399 -2.57 -0.78 24.02
C THR A 399 -3.97 -1.33 23.70
N TRP A 400 -4.39 -1.33 22.44
CA TRP A 400 -5.65 -1.96 22.03
C TRP A 400 -5.63 -3.48 22.20
N GLY A 401 -4.52 -4.14 21.88
CA GLY A 401 -4.33 -5.57 22.15
C GLY A 401 -4.42 -5.89 23.65
N ARG A 402 -3.82 -5.05 24.49
CA ARG A 402 -3.93 -5.18 25.95
C ARG A 402 -5.35 -4.93 26.46
N PHE A 403 -6.06 -3.95 25.90
CA PHE A 403 -7.48 -3.69 26.22
C PHE A 403 -8.34 -4.92 25.92
N ASN A 404 -8.20 -5.50 24.71
CA ASN A 404 -8.96 -6.69 24.31
C ASN A 404 -8.67 -7.89 25.23
N ALA A 405 -7.40 -8.12 25.56
CA ALA A 405 -7.03 -9.20 26.49
C ALA A 405 -7.59 -8.99 27.91
N ALA A 406 -7.71 -7.75 28.37
CA ALA A 406 -8.36 -7.43 29.64
C ALA A 406 -9.88 -7.61 29.56
N LEU A 407 -10.50 -7.23 28.43
CA LEU A 407 -11.93 -7.37 28.21
C LEU A 407 -12.35 -8.83 28.20
N ASP A 408 -11.55 -9.69 27.55
CA ASP A 408 -11.77 -11.14 27.54
C ASP A 408 -11.70 -11.76 28.94
N LYS A 409 -10.88 -11.20 29.84
CA LYS A 409 -10.84 -11.63 31.26
C LYS A 409 -12.08 -11.17 32.01
N VAL A 410 -12.49 -9.91 31.82
CA VAL A 410 -13.71 -9.35 32.43
C VAL A 410 -14.96 -10.13 32.02
N LYS A 411 -15.08 -10.47 30.73
CA LYS A 411 -16.20 -11.27 30.19
C LYS A 411 -16.31 -12.67 30.80
N LYS A 412 -15.20 -13.22 31.31
CA LYS A 412 -15.15 -14.55 31.94
C LYS A 412 -15.45 -14.52 33.43
N GLU A 413 -15.61 -13.36 34.06
CA GLU A 413 -15.98 -13.25 35.47
C GLU A 413 -17.51 -13.40 35.64
N PRO A 414 -18.00 -14.51 36.23
CA PRO A 414 -19.43 -14.77 36.37
C PRO A 414 -20.11 -13.92 37.46
N ASP A 415 -19.35 -13.43 38.44
CA ASP A 415 -19.87 -12.65 39.56
C ASP A 415 -20.03 -11.19 39.16
N LYS A 416 -21.25 -10.65 39.24
CA LYS A 416 -21.56 -9.31 38.72
C LYS A 416 -20.80 -8.18 39.43
N ASP A 417 -20.58 -8.30 40.73
CA ASP A 417 -19.88 -7.27 41.51
C ASP A 417 -18.38 -7.30 41.21
N ARG A 418 -17.78 -8.50 41.17
CA ARG A 418 -16.38 -8.67 40.75
C ARG A 418 -16.15 -8.32 39.30
N HIS A 419 -17.12 -8.60 38.42
CA HIS A 419 -17.07 -8.21 37.00
C HIS A 419 -16.96 -6.69 36.88
N ARG A 420 -17.82 -5.94 37.58
CA ARG A 420 -17.77 -4.47 37.60
C ARG A 420 -16.48 -3.93 38.22
N GLN A 421 -16.05 -4.49 39.36
CA GLN A 421 -14.82 -4.08 40.03
C GLN A 421 -13.59 -4.34 39.15
N LEU A 422 -13.51 -5.49 38.50
CA LEU A 422 -12.43 -5.86 37.60
C LEU A 422 -12.39 -4.93 36.38
N ALA A 423 -13.54 -4.63 35.78
CA ALA A 423 -13.64 -3.66 34.69
C ALA A 423 -13.15 -2.28 35.09
N ARG A 424 -13.55 -1.79 36.28
CA ARG A 424 -13.09 -0.50 36.80
C ARG A 424 -11.59 -0.49 37.09
N ALA A 425 -11.04 -1.58 37.63
CA ALA A 425 -9.63 -1.68 37.99
C ALA A 425 -8.71 -1.93 36.77
N THR A 426 -9.22 -2.47 35.67
CA THR A 426 -8.40 -2.88 34.52
C THR A 426 -8.76 -2.17 33.22
N LEU A 427 -10.03 -2.20 32.79
CA LEU A 427 -10.44 -1.65 31.49
C LEU A 427 -10.44 -0.13 31.49
N LEU A 428 -10.95 0.51 32.54
CA LEU A 428 -11.05 1.98 32.60
C LEU A 428 -9.67 2.66 32.50
N PRO A 429 -8.62 2.23 33.25
CA PRO A 429 -7.28 2.80 33.08
C PRO A 429 -6.71 2.59 31.67
N ILE A 430 -6.88 1.41 31.07
CA ILE A 430 -6.41 1.14 29.70
C ILE A 430 -7.17 2.02 28.68
N ARG A 431 -8.47 2.24 28.91
CA ARG A 431 -9.30 3.11 28.07
C ARG A 431 -8.84 4.57 28.11
N GLN A 432 -8.51 5.08 29.29
CA GLN A 432 -7.95 6.43 29.47
C GLN A 432 -6.60 6.55 28.75
N GLU A 433 -5.74 5.54 28.86
CA GLU A 433 -4.49 5.47 28.12
C GLU A 433 -4.71 5.45 26.60
N LEU A 434 -5.71 4.71 26.11
CA LEU A 434 -6.08 4.71 24.68
C LEU A 434 -6.53 6.09 24.20
N ILE A 435 -7.35 6.81 24.98
CA ILE A 435 -7.74 8.20 24.64
C ILE A 435 -6.51 9.06 24.45
N GLU A 436 -5.59 9.00 25.41
CA GLU A 436 -4.40 9.82 25.39
C GLU A 436 -3.49 9.49 24.20
N GLN A 437 -3.32 8.21 23.88
CA GLN A 437 -2.54 7.81 22.71
C GLN A 437 -3.23 8.19 21.39
N VAL A 438 -4.56 8.11 21.31
CA VAL A 438 -5.32 8.58 20.13
C VAL A 438 -5.26 10.10 20.00
N ARG A 439 -5.20 10.84 21.11
CA ARG A 439 -4.92 12.30 21.12
C ARG A 439 -3.56 12.58 20.48
N GLU A 440 -2.51 11.84 20.86
CA GLU A 440 -1.18 11.98 20.27
C GLU A 440 -1.10 11.58 18.78
N VAL A 441 -1.86 10.54 18.36
CA VAL A 441 -2.06 10.20 16.95
C VAL A 441 -2.62 11.41 16.19
N HIS A 442 -3.71 12.00 16.67
CA HIS A 442 -4.35 13.13 15.99
C HIS A 442 -3.50 14.40 16.03
N ARG A 443 -2.77 14.65 17.12
CA ARG A 443 -1.81 15.75 17.24
C ARG A 443 -0.74 15.66 16.16
N SER A 444 -0.12 14.49 16.00
CA SER A 444 0.91 14.25 14.99
C SER A 444 0.34 14.25 13.56
N LEU A 445 -0.84 13.65 13.36
CA LEU A 445 -1.52 13.62 12.07
C LEU A 445 -1.83 15.04 11.59
N LEU A 446 -2.51 15.85 12.42
CA LEU A 446 -2.87 17.23 12.09
C LEU A 446 -1.65 18.14 11.91
N ALA A 447 -0.52 17.84 12.56
CA ALA A 447 0.76 18.51 12.31
C ALA A 447 1.38 18.16 10.95
N SER A 448 0.97 17.07 10.31
CA SER A 448 1.41 16.66 8.98
C SER A 448 0.37 16.93 7.86
N ILE A 449 -0.88 17.30 8.17
CA ILE A 449 -1.85 17.61 7.11
C ILE A 449 -1.49 18.93 6.40
N THR A 450 -1.52 18.88 5.07
CA THR A 450 -1.23 20.01 4.18
C THR A 450 -2.07 20.00 2.88
N THR A 451 -2.63 18.87 2.49
CA THR A 451 -3.42 18.70 1.26
C THR A 451 -4.77 18.07 1.55
N THR A 452 -5.70 18.16 0.59
CA THR A 452 -7.00 17.47 0.67
C THR A 452 -6.83 15.95 0.80
N GLY A 453 -5.81 15.36 0.16
CA GLY A 453 -5.49 13.94 0.33
C GLY A 453 -5.15 13.57 1.77
N GLY A 454 -4.42 14.43 2.48
CA GLY A 454 -4.15 14.25 3.91
C GLY A 454 -5.41 14.35 4.79
N MET A 455 -6.38 15.19 4.43
CA MET A 455 -7.68 15.22 5.11
C MET A 455 -8.44 13.90 4.97
N GLY A 456 -8.20 13.14 3.89
CA GLY A 456 -8.71 11.78 3.71
C GLY A 456 -8.22 10.82 4.81
N THR A 457 -6.98 10.95 5.28
CA THR A 457 -6.46 10.16 6.40
C THR A 457 -7.16 10.51 7.72
N VAL A 458 -7.48 11.79 7.95
CA VAL A 458 -8.28 12.21 9.12
C VAL A 458 -9.69 11.63 9.04
N ALA A 459 -10.32 11.68 7.86
CA ALA A 459 -11.63 11.09 7.66
C ALA A 459 -11.63 9.56 7.85
N ASN A 460 -10.59 8.86 7.40
CA ASN A 460 -10.43 7.42 7.63
C ASN A 460 -10.36 7.12 9.13
N TRP A 461 -9.57 7.86 9.91
CA TRP A 461 -9.57 7.71 11.38
C TRP A 461 -10.97 7.87 11.96
N GLN A 462 -11.64 8.97 11.66
CA GLN A 462 -12.92 9.32 12.26
C GLN A 462 -14.07 8.37 11.88
N GLN A 463 -14.10 7.91 10.63
CA GLN A 463 -15.24 7.14 10.10
C GLN A 463 -15.01 5.63 10.08
N HIS A 464 -13.75 5.20 10.02
CA HIS A 464 -13.40 3.79 9.89
C HIS A 464 -12.78 3.22 11.18
N LEU A 465 -11.85 3.93 11.81
CA LEU A 465 -11.06 3.39 12.94
C LEU A 465 -11.70 3.65 14.30
N LEU A 466 -12.11 4.90 14.58
CA LEU A 466 -12.67 5.28 15.88
C LEU A 466 -13.91 4.48 16.29
N PRO A 467 -14.84 4.10 15.38
CA PRO A 467 -16.00 3.32 15.77
C PRO A 467 -15.65 1.97 16.43
N SER A 468 -14.73 1.21 15.84
CA SER A 468 -14.30 -0.09 16.38
C SER A 468 -13.28 0.03 17.50
N LEU A 469 -12.46 1.08 17.49
CA LEU A 469 -11.39 1.28 18.47
C LEU A 469 -11.92 1.88 19.78
N LEU A 470 -12.83 2.87 19.71
CA LEU A 470 -13.21 3.72 20.83
C LEU A 470 -14.72 3.71 21.12
N ASP A 471 -15.57 3.84 20.09
CA ASP A 471 -17.00 4.11 20.32
C ASP A 471 -17.73 2.86 20.83
N GLN A 472 -17.61 1.74 20.12
CA GLN A 472 -18.24 0.48 20.54
C GLN A 472 -17.65 -0.05 21.86
N PRO A 473 -16.31 -0.16 22.02
CA PRO A 473 -15.73 -0.58 23.31
C PRO A 473 -16.04 0.37 24.47
N GLY A 474 -16.19 1.68 24.19
CA GLY A 474 -16.59 2.66 25.19
C GLY A 474 -18.02 2.46 25.69
N LYS A 475 -18.97 2.18 24.78
CA LYS A 475 -20.36 1.83 25.14
C LYS A 475 -20.40 0.57 25.99
N GLU A 476 -19.71 -0.49 25.56
CA GLU A 476 -19.64 -1.75 26.31
C GLU A 476 -19.04 -1.56 27.71
N LEU A 477 -17.98 -0.76 27.85
CA LEU A 477 -17.41 -0.45 29.15
C LEU A 477 -18.38 0.33 30.06
N ALA A 478 -19.10 1.31 29.53
CA ALA A 478 -20.10 2.06 30.29
C ALA A 478 -21.24 1.14 30.79
N GLU A 479 -21.68 0.21 29.93
CA GLU A 479 -22.70 -0.80 30.28
C GLU A 479 -22.21 -1.74 31.40
N ILE A 480 -20.98 -2.23 31.32
CA ILE A 480 -20.36 -3.06 32.36
C ILE A 480 -20.28 -2.29 33.70
N LEU A 481 -19.87 -1.02 33.65
CA LEU A 481 -19.73 -0.18 34.85
C LEU A 481 -21.09 0.22 35.43
N GLY A 482 -22.13 0.32 34.60
CA GLY A 482 -23.45 0.81 34.99
C GLY A 482 -23.52 2.33 35.19
N GLU A 483 -22.55 3.08 34.65
CA GLU A 483 -22.44 4.53 34.75
C GLU A 483 -21.77 5.12 33.50
N PRO A 484 -21.97 6.42 33.21
CA PRO A 484 -21.23 7.10 32.15
C PRO A 484 -19.71 7.05 32.39
N LEU A 485 -18.94 6.95 31.31
CA LEU A 485 -17.48 7.06 31.40
C LEU A 485 -17.07 8.47 31.84
N PRO A 486 -15.99 8.61 32.63
CA PRO A 486 -15.48 9.91 33.00
C PRO A 486 -14.90 10.65 31.77
N PRO A 487 -14.80 12.00 31.78
CA PRO A 487 -14.38 12.78 30.62
C PRO A 487 -13.04 12.35 30.01
N GLU A 488 -12.07 11.97 30.84
CA GLU A 488 -10.74 11.50 30.42
C GLU A 488 -10.76 10.13 29.70
N ALA A 489 -11.88 9.42 29.73
CA ALA A 489 -12.10 8.19 28.98
C ALA A 489 -12.87 8.43 27.65
N GLY A 490 -13.16 9.69 27.29
CA GLY A 490 -13.70 10.11 26.01
C GLY A 490 -12.72 10.96 25.19
N PRO A 491 -12.85 11.00 23.84
CA PRO A 491 -12.00 11.85 23.00
C PRO A 491 -12.30 13.35 23.22
N SER A 492 -11.26 14.19 23.19
CA SER A 492 -11.44 15.65 23.25
C SER A 492 -11.87 16.23 21.89
N ASP A 493 -12.64 17.31 21.94
CA ASP A 493 -12.99 18.15 20.79
C ASP A 493 -12.02 19.33 20.60
N THR A 494 -11.00 19.44 21.45
CA THR A 494 -10.02 20.54 21.42
C THR A 494 -8.74 20.15 20.69
N TYR A 495 -8.16 21.12 19.99
CA TYR A 495 -6.83 20.99 19.38
C TYR A 495 -5.80 21.73 20.23
N ASP A 496 -4.79 21.01 20.71
CA ASP A 496 -3.73 21.52 21.59
C ASP A 496 -2.35 21.60 20.91
N GLY A 497 -2.29 21.33 19.61
CA GLY A 497 -1.08 21.44 18.81
C GLY A 497 -0.72 22.89 18.45
N PRO A 498 0.46 23.11 17.84
CA PRO A 498 0.87 24.44 17.42
C PRO A 498 -0.08 25.00 16.35
N PRO A 499 -0.30 26.33 16.32
CA PRO A 499 -1.13 26.95 15.30
C PRO A 499 -0.47 26.85 13.91
N ARG A 500 -1.26 26.61 12.87
CA ARG A 500 -0.79 26.39 11.49
C ARG A 500 -1.75 26.97 10.46
N LEU A 501 -1.20 27.45 9.35
CA LEU A 501 -1.96 27.77 8.14
C LEU A 501 -1.80 26.64 7.13
N ILE A 502 -2.90 26.18 6.57
CA ILE A 502 -2.93 25.14 5.55
C ILE A 502 -3.71 25.66 4.34
N VAL A 503 -3.07 25.67 3.17
CA VAL A 503 -3.70 25.96 1.88
C VAL A 503 -3.77 24.64 1.10
N PRO A 504 -4.88 23.88 1.21
CA PRO A 504 -4.94 22.50 0.72
C PRO A 504 -4.85 22.36 -0.80
N THR A 505 -5.17 23.43 -1.54
CA THR A 505 -5.06 23.51 -2.99
C THR A 505 -4.21 24.73 -3.32
N VAL A 506 -2.89 24.53 -3.40
CA VAL A 506 -1.96 25.56 -3.84
C VAL A 506 -2.16 25.80 -5.33
N ARG A 507 -2.33 27.06 -5.72
CA ARG A 507 -2.40 27.45 -7.13
C ARG A 507 -1.00 27.83 -7.59
N THR A 508 -0.50 27.15 -8.61
CA THR A 508 0.80 27.44 -9.24
C THR A 508 0.63 28.09 -10.62
N SER A 509 -0.57 28.02 -11.19
CA SER A 509 -0.93 28.69 -12.44
C SER A 509 -2.41 29.07 -12.48
N LEU A 510 -2.70 30.08 -13.30
CA LEU A 510 -4.04 30.58 -13.64
C LEU A 510 -4.12 30.81 -15.13
N MET A 511 -5.29 30.66 -15.74
CA MET A 511 -5.51 31.19 -17.09
C MET A 511 -5.70 32.71 -17.04
N THR A 512 -5.31 33.43 -18.09
CA THR A 512 -5.67 34.86 -18.21
C THR A 512 -7.18 35.05 -18.06
N GLY A 513 -7.60 35.97 -17.19
CA GLY A 513 -9.01 36.18 -16.86
C GLY A 513 -9.57 35.27 -15.76
N GLU A 514 -8.78 34.36 -15.19
CA GLU A 514 -9.18 33.50 -14.06
C GLU A 514 -8.85 34.18 -12.71
N ASP A 515 -9.83 34.21 -11.80
CA ASP A 515 -9.61 34.67 -10.43
C ASP A 515 -8.72 33.70 -9.65
N LEU A 516 -7.80 34.23 -8.83
CA LEU A 516 -7.16 33.42 -7.80
C LEU A 516 -8.15 33.17 -6.66
N ARG A 517 -8.55 31.92 -6.46
CA ARG A 517 -9.40 31.51 -5.33
C ARG A 517 -8.67 30.53 -4.43
N LEU A 518 -8.60 30.84 -3.15
CA LEU A 518 -7.93 30.01 -2.15
C LEU A 518 -8.88 29.66 -1.01
N LYS A 519 -8.85 28.39 -0.61
CA LYS A 519 -9.34 27.92 0.69
C LYS A 519 -8.16 27.92 1.65
N VAL A 520 -8.35 28.45 2.85
CA VAL A 520 -7.34 28.51 3.89
C VAL A 520 -7.90 27.91 5.17
N ILE A 521 -7.15 27.02 5.81
CA ILE A 521 -7.48 26.46 7.11
C ILE A 521 -6.49 27.05 8.13
N ALA A 522 -7.01 27.75 9.13
CA ALA A 522 -6.24 28.28 10.24
C ALA A 522 -6.45 27.39 11.46
N LEU A 523 -5.62 26.35 11.59
CA LEU A 523 -5.69 25.39 12.68
C LEU A 523 -5.03 25.97 13.93
N GLY A 524 -5.69 25.91 15.08
CA GLY A 524 -5.17 26.39 16.36
C GLY A 524 -6.22 26.36 17.47
N ALA A 525 -5.77 26.43 18.73
CA ALA A 525 -6.66 26.49 19.89
C ALA A 525 -7.50 27.79 19.94
N GLN A 526 -7.01 28.86 19.32
CA GLN A 526 -7.67 30.15 19.24
C GLN A 526 -7.94 30.51 17.78
N LYS A 527 -9.08 31.18 17.53
CA LYS A 527 -9.35 31.77 16.22
C LYS A 527 -8.34 32.88 15.93
N PRO A 528 -7.87 33.03 14.68
CA PRO A 528 -7.07 34.17 14.26
C PRO A 528 -7.76 35.51 14.57
N ARG A 529 -7.00 36.48 15.07
CA ARG A 529 -7.47 37.87 15.26
C ARG A 529 -7.50 38.65 13.95
N ALA A 530 -6.58 38.32 13.06
CA ALA A 530 -6.47 38.84 11.71
C ALA A 530 -5.92 37.73 10.80
N SER A 531 -6.38 37.69 9.56
CA SER A 531 -5.94 36.73 8.55
C SER A 531 -6.08 37.34 7.17
N ASP A 532 -4.98 37.41 6.42
CA ASP A 532 -4.93 38.11 5.14
C ASP A 532 -4.05 37.39 4.10
N LEU A 533 -4.42 37.55 2.83
CA LEU A 533 -3.59 37.28 1.68
C LEU A 533 -2.74 38.52 1.40
N TYR A 534 -1.46 38.29 1.18
CA TYR A 534 -0.52 39.29 0.72
C TYR A 534 -0.07 38.91 -0.68
N TRP A 535 -0.24 39.78 -1.67
CA TRP A 535 0.12 39.48 -3.06
C TRP A 535 0.80 40.67 -3.75
N ARG A 536 1.53 40.40 -4.83
CA ARG A 536 2.09 41.42 -5.74
C ARG A 536 2.45 40.81 -7.10
N PRO A 537 2.68 41.60 -8.15
CA PRO A 537 3.35 41.11 -9.35
C PRO A 537 4.72 40.53 -9.00
N LEU A 538 5.11 39.43 -9.66
CA LEU A 538 6.26 38.62 -9.28
C LEU A 538 7.55 39.47 -9.21
N GLY A 539 8.13 39.58 -8.01
CA GLY A 539 9.36 40.33 -7.78
C GLY A 539 9.23 41.86 -7.82
N GLN A 540 8.02 42.42 -7.92
CA GLN A 540 7.80 43.86 -8.14
C GLN A 540 6.95 44.50 -7.04
N GLY A 541 7.42 45.61 -6.49
CA GLY A 541 6.64 46.44 -5.56
C GLY A 541 6.42 45.83 -4.16
N PRO A 542 5.69 46.55 -3.29
CA PRO A 542 5.26 46.05 -1.99
C PRO A 542 4.11 45.04 -2.13
N PHE A 543 3.91 44.20 -1.12
CA PHE A 543 2.75 43.32 -1.06
C PHE A 543 1.48 44.11 -0.71
N GLU A 544 0.45 43.94 -1.53
CA GLU A 544 -0.91 44.39 -1.26
C GLU A 544 -1.66 43.37 -0.42
N LYS A 545 -2.61 43.84 0.40
CA LYS A 545 -3.32 43.03 1.39
C LYS A 545 -4.79 42.85 1.01
N VAL A 546 -5.26 41.60 1.03
CA VAL A 546 -6.67 41.21 0.84
C VAL A 546 -7.13 40.39 2.06
N PRO A 547 -8.16 40.81 2.80
CA PRO A 547 -8.62 40.07 3.97
C PRO A 547 -9.22 38.72 3.61
N LEU A 548 -9.02 37.71 4.46
CA LEU A 548 -9.70 36.43 4.34
C LEU A 548 -11.12 36.52 4.92
N GLU A 549 -12.07 35.92 4.21
CA GLU A 549 -13.45 35.75 4.66
C GLU A 549 -13.58 34.48 5.49
N HIS A 550 -14.23 34.56 6.65
CA HIS A 550 -14.52 33.38 7.46
C HIS A 550 -15.69 32.59 6.86
N VAL A 551 -15.51 31.29 6.64
CA VAL A 551 -16.53 30.41 6.07
C VAL A 551 -17.22 29.60 7.16
N ALA A 552 -16.46 28.76 7.88
CA ALA A 552 -16.98 27.92 8.95
C ALA A 552 -15.85 27.34 9.78
N ARG A 553 -16.05 27.16 11.10
CA ARG A 553 -15.04 26.59 12.01
C ARG A 553 -13.68 27.28 11.84
N SER A 554 -12.68 26.53 11.37
CA SER A 554 -11.31 26.99 11.12
C SER A 554 -11.02 27.26 9.63
N VAL A 555 -12.06 27.34 8.80
CA VAL A 555 -11.98 27.48 7.34
C VAL A 555 -12.30 28.91 6.93
N TYR A 556 -11.47 29.43 6.05
CA TYR A 556 -11.52 30.75 5.46
C TYR A 556 -11.37 30.67 3.94
N SER A 557 -11.75 31.71 3.23
CA SER A 557 -11.57 31.86 1.79
C SER A 557 -11.05 33.24 1.43
N VAL A 558 -10.39 33.33 0.28
CA VAL A 558 -10.02 34.60 -0.33
C VAL A 558 -10.12 34.48 -1.85
N GLN A 559 -10.56 35.56 -2.49
CA GLN A 559 -10.61 35.71 -3.93
C GLN A 559 -9.85 36.98 -4.32
N LEU A 560 -8.87 36.85 -5.21
CA LEU A 560 -8.22 37.97 -5.87
C LEU A 560 -8.71 38.02 -7.33
N PRO A 561 -9.47 39.06 -7.72
CA PRO A 561 -10.08 39.14 -9.05
C PRO A 561 -9.04 39.18 -10.17
N ALA A 562 -9.33 38.51 -11.29
CA ALA A 562 -8.46 38.51 -12.47
C ALA A 562 -8.15 39.91 -13.00
N ALA A 563 -9.11 40.83 -12.88
CA ALA A 563 -8.95 42.23 -13.29
C ALA A 563 -7.86 42.98 -12.49
N GLN A 564 -7.57 42.55 -11.25
CA GLN A 564 -6.48 43.11 -10.44
C GLN A 564 -5.14 42.44 -10.76
N ILE A 565 -5.15 41.14 -11.07
CA ILE A 565 -3.97 40.36 -11.44
C ILE A 565 -3.41 40.82 -12.80
N GLY A 566 -4.29 41.06 -13.76
CA GLY A 566 -3.92 41.37 -15.14
C GLY A 566 -3.26 40.17 -15.82
N GLU A 567 -2.22 40.45 -16.62
CA GLU A 567 -1.48 39.45 -17.40
C GLU A 567 -0.11 39.09 -16.80
N SER A 568 0.25 39.70 -15.66
CA SER A 568 1.55 39.48 -15.02
C SER A 568 1.51 38.28 -14.09
N ASP A 569 2.58 37.49 -14.09
CA ASP A 569 2.85 36.52 -13.03
C ASP A 569 2.81 37.21 -11.66
N ILE A 570 2.30 36.51 -10.65
CA ILE A 570 2.18 37.05 -9.29
C ILE A 570 2.88 36.16 -8.28
N GLU A 571 3.15 36.72 -7.10
CA GLU A 571 3.48 35.95 -5.92
C GLU A 571 2.58 36.32 -4.75
N TYR A 572 2.30 35.35 -3.88
CA TYR A 572 1.47 35.55 -2.71
C TYR A 572 1.95 34.76 -1.48
N TYR A 573 1.57 35.23 -0.31
CA TYR A 573 1.60 34.45 0.92
C TYR A 573 0.35 34.75 1.76
N VAL A 574 0.02 33.85 2.68
CA VAL A 574 -1.07 34.04 3.64
C VAL A 574 -0.46 34.22 5.02
N GLN A 575 -1.00 35.16 5.80
CA GLN A 575 -0.57 35.41 7.17
C GLN A 575 -1.77 35.44 8.10
N ALA A 576 -1.62 34.89 9.30
CA ALA A 576 -2.61 34.99 10.35
C ALA A 576 -1.97 35.28 11.72
N SER A 577 -2.66 36.08 12.53
CA SER A 577 -2.26 36.41 13.89
C SER A 577 -3.02 35.52 14.87
N VAL A 578 -2.32 34.60 15.53
CA VAL A 578 -2.90 33.64 16.48
C VAL A 578 -2.17 33.77 17.83
N GLY A 579 -2.93 34.03 18.90
CA GLY A 579 -2.35 34.39 20.20
C GLY A 579 -1.48 35.65 20.10
N THR A 580 -0.25 35.58 20.58
CA THR A 580 0.76 36.65 20.46
C THR A 580 1.67 36.52 19.23
N GLY A 581 1.52 35.42 18.47
CA GLY A 581 2.39 35.08 17.34
C GLY A 581 1.75 35.36 15.99
N THR A 582 2.58 35.30 14.96
CA THR A 582 2.18 35.34 13.55
C THR A 582 2.60 34.04 12.88
N ILE A 583 1.68 33.45 12.12
CA ILE A 583 1.93 32.26 11.30
C ILE A 583 1.76 32.60 9.82
N ARG A 584 2.52 31.93 8.95
CA ARG A 584 2.54 32.20 7.52
C ARG A 584 2.49 30.92 6.69
N PHE A 585 1.93 31.03 5.49
CA PHE A 585 2.04 30.06 4.41
C PHE A 585 2.55 30.76 3.13
N PRO A 586 3.59 30.27 2.46
CA PRO A 586 4.53 29.26 2.96
C PRO A 586 5.32 29.78 4.17
N ALA A 587 5.92 28.89 4.96
CA ALA A 587 6.68 29.28 6.16
C ALA A 587 7.89 30.18 5.87
N SER A 588 8.38 30.20 4.62
CA SER A 588 9.47 31.06 4.15
C SER A 588 9.07 32.51 3.84
N ALA A 589 7.77 32.84 3.90
CA ALA A 589 7.29 34.17 3.56
C ALA A 589 7.71 35.25 4.60
N PRO A 590 7.96 36.50 4.17
CA PRO A 590 7.84 37.00 2.80
C PRO A 590 9.08 36.76 1.92
N ALA A 591 10.16 36.19 2.47
CA ALA A 591 11.43 36.05 1.75
C ALA A 591 11.31 35.12 0.53
N VAL A 592 10.55 34.04 0.66
CA VAL A 592 10.15 33.19 -0.46
C VAL A 592 8.65 32.91 -0.33
N SER A 593 7.88 33.42 -1.28
CA SER A 593 6.42 33.32 -1.35
C SER A 593 5.98 32.28 -2.39
N GLN A 594 4.68 32.03 -2.52
CA GLN A 594 4.13 31.15 -3.55
C GLN A 594 4.01 31.91 -4.87
N ALA A 595 4.65 31.42 -5.94
CA ALA A 595 4.52 31.98 -7.28
C ALA A 595 3.31 31.38 -8.03
N VAL A 596 2.70 32.19 -8.88
CA VAL A 596 1.59 31.81 -9.78
C VAL A 596 1.91 32.31 -11.18
N VAL A 597 1.97 31.39 -12.13
CA VAL A 597 2.20 31.70 -13.55
C VAL A 597 0.87 31.96 -14.26
N ILE A 598 0.77 33.07 -14.99
CA ILE A 598 -0.42 33.38 -15.81
C ILE A 598 -0.23 32.80 -17.20
N LEU A 599 -1.11 31.86 -17.56
CA LEU A 599 -1.13 31.17 -18.84
C LEU A 599 -2.08 31.88 -19.80
N THR A 600 -1.55 32.34 -20.93
CA THR A 600 -2.35 32.80 -22.05
C THR A 600 -2.88 31.61 -22.85
N ARG A 601 -4.11 31.69 -23.35
CA ARG A 601 -4.56 30.73 -24.37
C ARG A 601 -3.84 31.08 -25.67
N ASN A 602 -3.06 30.13 -26.18
CA ASN A 602 -2.60 30.15 -27.57
C ASN A 602 -3.76 29.92 -28.53
#